data_AF-A0A6G3DCP9-F1
#
_entry.id   AF-A0A6G3DCP9-F1
#
_cell.length_a   1.000
_cell.length_b   1.000
_cell.length_c   1.000
_cell.angle_alpha   90.00
_cell.angle_beta   90.00
_cell.angle_gamma   90.00
#
_symmetry.space_group_name_H-M   'P 1'
#
loop_
_entity.id
_entity.type
_entity.pdbx_description
1 polymer ?
#
loop_
_entity_poly.entity_id
_entity_poly.type
_entity_poly.pdbx_seq_one_letter_code
_entity_poly.pdbx_strand_id
1 'polypeptide(L)'
;YSIVHATQFFEFAKSLADSATEGDTVTVAPIKIQPIFSGDVAAAVGRTAVGAPLNGTVEVAGPDVFRLEDFIRKGLAVRDDTRTVVTDPNGLYWGAALQESDLLPGSDARIAETHFDEWAAGQR
;
A
#
# COMPACT_ATOMS: atom_id res chain seq x y z
N TYR A 1 22.96 -9.90 7.90
CA TYR A 1 22.14 -9.23 6.86
C TYR A 1 20.95 -8.58 7.53
N SER A 2 20.20 -7.72 6.84
CA SER A 2 18.93 -7.16 7.33
C SER A 2 17.99 -7.03 6.14
N ILE A 3 16.72 -7.42 6.30
CA ILE A 3 15.67 -7.23 5.29
C ILE A 3 14.67 -6.22 5.87
N VAL A 4 14.39 -5.15 5.13
CA VAL A 4 13.29 -4.23 5.44
C VAL A 4 12.15 -4.55 4.49
N HIS A 5 11.08 -5.15 5.02
CA HIS A 5 9.93 -5.59 4.26
C HIS A 5 8.81 -4.54 4.41
N ALA A 6 8.61 -3.75 3.36
CA ALA A 6 7.60 -2.69 3.36
C ALA A 6 6.28 -3.18 2.76
N THR A 7 5.17 -2.65 3.26
CA THR A 7 3.85 -2.78 2.63
C THR A 7 3.77 -1.94 1.35
N GLN A 8 2.59 -1.90 0.72
CA GLN A 8 2.35 -1.22 -0.56
C GLN A 8 2.55 0.30 -0.46
N PHE A 9 2.97 0.97 -1.53
CA PHE A 9 3.37 2.39 -1.46
C PHE A 9 2.23 3.32 -1.85
N PHE A 10 2.11 4.47 -1.18
CA PHE A 10 1.14 5.51 -1.55
C PHE A 10 1.25 5.94 -3.01
N GLU A 11 2.48 6.02 -3.52
CA GLU A 11 2.84 6.42 -4.87
C GLU A 11 2.27 5.48 -5.94
N PHE A 12 2.01 4.21 -5.60
CA PHE A 12 1.60 3.18 -6.56
C PHE A 12 0.09 3.00 -6.68
N ALA A 13 -0.73 3.83 -6.03
CA ALA A 13 -2.19 3.75 -6.15
C ALA A 13 -2.67 3.76 -7.61
N LYS A 14 -2.09 4.62 -8.47
CA LYS A 14 -2.42 4.65 -9.91
C LYS A 14 -2.00 3.37 -10.63
N SER A 15 -0.78 2.88 -10.40
CA SER A 15 -0.29 1.67 -11.05
C SER A 15 -1.11 0.44 -10.66
N LEU A 16 -1.55 0.37 -9.40
CA LEU A 16 -2.50 -0.66 -8.95
C LEU A 16 -3.82 -0.56 -9.72
N ALA A 17 -4.38 0.64 -9.84
CA ALA A 17 -5.59 0.86 -10.63
C ALA A 17 -5.41 0.45 -12.09
N ASP A 18 -4.33 0.89 -12.74
CA ASP A 18 -4.01 0.57 -14.14
C ASP A 18 -3.94 -0.94 -14.37
N SER A 19 -3.35 -1.69 -13.43
CA SER A 19 -3.21 -3.15 -13.54
C SER A 19 -4.54 -3.92 -13.44
N ALA A 20 -5.58 -3.27 -12.92
CA ALA A 20 -6.89 -3.84 -12.66
C ALA A 20 -8.00 -3.15 -13.48
N THR A 21 -7.62 -2.38 -14.50
CA THR A 21 -8.55 -1.61 -15.34
C THR A 21 -8.96 -2.39 -16.58
N GLU A 22 -10.27 -2.45 -16.83
CA GLU A 22 -10.85 -2.76 -18.14
C GLU A 22 -11.75 -1.59 -18.57
N GLY A 23 -11.42 -0.95 -19.70
CA GLY A 23 -12.06 0.30 -20.11
C GLY A 23 -11.87 1.40 -19.05
N ASP A 24 -12.97 1.91 -18.49
CA ASP A 24 -12.97 2.93 -17.43
C ASP A 24 -13.28 2.37 -16.05
N THR A 25 -13.29 1.04 -15.90
CA THR A 25 -13.63 0.35 -14.64
C THR A 25 -12.41 -0.34 -14.06
N VAL A 26 -12.09 -0.03 -12.81
CA VAL A 26 -11.08 -0.70 -11.98
C VAL A 26 -11.78 -1.74 -11.11
N THR A 27 -11.53 -3.02 -11.35
CA THR A 27 -12.12 -4.12 -10.58
C THR A 27 -11.10 -4.72 -9.63
N VAL A 28 -11.33 -4.61 -8.33
CA VAL A 28 -10.36 -5.04 -7.31
C VAL A 28 -10.87 -6.16 -6.41
N ALA A 29 -9.93 -6.91 -5.85
CA ALA A 29 -10.18 -7.95 -4.86
C ALA A 29 -10.68 -7.35 -3.52
N PRO A 30 -11.48 -8.11 -2.72
CA PRO A 30 -12.09 -7.63 -1.48
C PRO A 30 -11.10 -7.74 -0.31
N ILE A 31 -9.93 -7.12 -0.44
CA ILE A 31 -8.82 -7.24 0.52
C ILE A 31 -8.47 -5.92 1.19
N LYS A 32 -7.74 -6.03 2.30
CA LYS A 32 -7.16 -4.91 3.04
C LYS A 32 -5.66 -4.80 2.81
N ILE A 33 -5.18 -3.57 2.87
CA ILE A 33 -3.78 -3.20 2.78
C ILE A 33 -3.47 -2.13 3.83
N GLN A 34 -2.19 -1.99 4.19
CA GLN A 34 -1.73 -0.95 5.11
C GLN A 34 -0.56 -0.17 4.48
N PRO A 35 -0.85 0.64 3.45
CA PRO A 35 0.18 1.21 2.60
C PRO A 35 1.02 2.26 3.35
N ILE A 36 2.22 2.53 2.85
CA ILE A 36 3.24 3.40 3.47
C ILE A 36 3.77 4.43 2.46
N PHE A 37 4.21 5.59 2.96
CA PHE A 37 4.95 6.57 2.16
C PHE A 37 6.38 6.09 1.88
N SER A 38 6.86 6.21 0.64
CA SER A 38 8.25 5.82 0.29
C SER A 38 9.32 6.54 1.12
N GLY A 39 9.08 7.78 1.55
CA GLY A 39 10.00 8.51 2.43
C GLY A 39 10.18 7.85 3.80
N ASP A 40 9.10 7.28 4.37
CA ASP A 40 9.17 6.55 5.63
C ASP A 40 9.89 5.21 5.48
N VAL A 41 9.72 4.55 4.33
CA VAL A 41 10.49 3.35 3.99
C VAL A 41 11.97 3.69 3.90
N ALA A 42 12.33 4.77 3.20
CA ALA A 42 13.72 5.22 3.10
C ALA A 42 14.33 5.54 4.47
N ALA A 43 13.59 6.18 5.36
CA ALA A 43 14.01 6.44 6.73
C ALA A 43 14.24 5.14 7.52
N ALA A 44 13.35 4.15 7.38
CA ALA A 44 13.50 2.85 8.03
C ALA A 44 14.70 2.06 7.51
N VAL A 45 14.96 2.09 6.20
CA VAL A 45 16.15 1.51 5.59
C VAL A 45 17.40 2.20 6.11
N GLY A 46 17.44 3.53 6.15
CA GLY A 46 18.56 4.31 6.68
C GLY A 46 18.89 3.94 8.13
N ARG A 47 17.88 3.90 9.01
CA ARG A 47 18.05 3.47 10.41
C ARG A 47 18.58 2.04 10.52
N THR A 48 18.11 1.13 9.67
CA THR A 48 18.52 -0.28 9.69
C THR A 48 19.96 -0.46 9.16
N ALA A 49 20.36 0.31 8.16
CA ALA A 49 21.66 0.21 7.52
C ALA A 49 22.82 0.69 8.43
N VAL A 50 22.59 1.70 9.26
CA VAL A 50 23.60 2.23 10.20
C VAL A 50 23.68 1.44 11.52
N GLY A 51 22.72 0.53 11.75
CA GLY A 51 22.65 -0.31 12.94
C GLY A 51 23.44 -1.62 12.83
N ALA A 52 23.44 -2.41 13.90
CA ALA A 52 23.94 -3.78 13.84
C ALA A 52 23.03 -4.62 12.92
N PRO A 53 23.59 -5.58 12.14
CA PRO A 53 22.78 -6.46 11.30
C PRO A 53 21.73 -7.21 12.12
N LEU A 54 20.48 -7.19 11.66
CA LEU A 54 19.37 -7.86 12.35
C LEU A 54 19.44 -9.38 12.24
N ASN A 55 20.12 -9.88 11.20
CA ASN A 55 20.10 -11.27 10.76
C ASN A 55 18.68 -11.81 10.62
N GLY A 56 17.80 -10.97 10.06
CA GLY A 56 16.39 -11.24 9.89
C GLY A 56 15.66 -10.13 9.16
N THR A 57 14.34 -10.14 9.28
CA THR A 57 13.42 -9.20 8.64
C THR A 57 12.82 -8.26 9.68
N VAL A 58 12.63 -7.01 9.29
CA VAL A 58 11.75 -6.07 9.97
C VAL A 58 10.67 -5.63 9.00
N GLU A 59 9.42 -5.69 9.42
CA GLU A 59 8.31 -5.18 8.63
C GLU A 59 8.04 -3.71 8.94
N VAL A 60 7.70 -2.94 7.91
CA VAL A 60 7.35 -1.52 8.02
C VAL A 60 6.06 -1.25 7.26
N ALA A 61 5.14 -0.53 7.88
CA ALA A 61 3.84 -0.23 7.31
C ALA A 61 3.41 1.20 7.65
N GLY A 62 2.47 1.76 6.89
CA GLY A 62 1.93 3.08 7.22
C GLY A 62 0.91 3.00 8.36
N PRO A 63 0.41 4.16 8.80
CA PRO A 63 -0.47 4.24 9.97
C PRO A 63 -1.88 3.70 9.72
N ASP A 64 -2.34 3.68 8.47
CA ASP A 64 -3.74 3.47 8.13
C ASP A 64 -3.97 2.15 7.38
N VAL A 65 -4.98 1.39 7.83
CA VAL A 65 -5.50 0.21 7.10
C VAL A 65 -6.65 0.64 6.20
N PHE A 66 -6.61 0.22 4.93
CA PHE A 66 -7.65 0.49 3.95
C PHE A 66 -8.20 -0.80 3.36
N ARG A 67 -9.47 -0.77 2.92
CA ARG A 67 -9.90 -1.65 1.84
C ARG A 67 -9.20 -1.21 0.55
N LEU A 68 -8.82 -2.16 -0.30
CA LEU A 68 -8.11 -1.87 -1.54
C LEU A 68 -8.91 -0.89 -2.44
N GLU A 69 -10.23 -1.06 -2.51
CA GLU A 69 -11.12 -0.17 -3.28
C GLU A 69 -11.07 1.29 -2.79
N ASP A 70 -11.02 1.50 -1.47
CA ASP A 70 -11.04 2.82 -0.86
C ASP A 70 -9.70 3.52 -1.07
N PHE A 71 -8.60 2.79 -0.91
CA PHE A 71 -7.26 3.31 -1.20
C PHE A 71 -7.10 3.71 -2.66
N ILE A 72 -7.53 2.86 -3.60
CA ILE A 72 -7.46 3.17 -5.03
C ILE A 72 -8.33 4.37 -5.36
N ARG A 73 -9.58 4.42 -4.87
CA ARG A 73 -10.48 5.56 -5.09
C ARG A 73 -9.87 6.87 -4.60
N LYS A 74 -9.26 6.86 -3.40
CA LYS A 74 -8.52 8.02 -2.87
C LYS A 74 -7.33 8.40 -3.76
N GLY A 75 -6.52 7.43 -4.17
CA GLY A 75 -5.33 7.68 -5.00
C GLY A 75 -5.64 8.21 -6.41
N LEU A 76 -6.75 7.78 -7.00
CA LEU A 76 -7.27 8.31 -8.27
C LEU A 76 -7.79 9.74 -8.12
N ALA A 77 -8.53 10.03 -7.04
CA ALA A 77 -9.06 11.36 -6.76
C ALA A 77 -7.97 12.43 -6.55
N VAL A 78 -6.80 12.05 -6.01
CA VAL A 78 -5.63 12.95 -5.91
C VAL A 78 -5.11 13.41 -7.28
N ARG A 79 -5.43 12.67 -8.35
CA ARG A 79 -4.94 12.87 -9.71
C ARG A 79 -6.04 13.29 -10.70
N ASP A 80 -7.20 13.68 -10.20
CA ASP A 80 -8.39 13.99 -11.01
C ASP A 80 -8.77 12.85 -11.98
N ASP A 81 -8.47 11.60 -11.63
CA ASP A 81 -8.76 10.42 -12.43
C ASP A 81 -10.18 9.92 -12.12
N THR A 82 -11.03 9.87 -13.15
CA THR A 82 -12.48 9.64 -13.01
C THR A 82 -12.90 8.19 -13.22
N ARG A 83 -11.96 7.24 -13.31
CA ARG A 83 -12.29 5.82 -13.45
C ARG A 83 -13.13 5.31 -12.27
N THR A 84 -14.06 4.42 -12.56
CA THR A 84 -14.96 3.83 -11.55
C THR A 84 -14.27 2.65 -10.87
N VAL A 85 -14.28 2.62 -9.54
CA VAL A 85 -13.71 1.50 -8.77
C VAL A 85 -14.83 0.63 -8.24
N VAL A 86 -14.78 -0.67 -8.57
CA VAL A 86 -15.71 -1.70 -8.11
C VAL A 86 -14.95 -2.83 -7.44
N THR A 87 -15.60 -3.49 -6.48
CA THR A 87 -15.05 -4.66 -5.80
C THR A 87 -15.74 -5.92 -6.32
N ASP A 88 -14.95 -6.90 -6.76
CA ASP A 88 -15.42 -8.24 -7.09
C ASP A 88 -15.11 -9.18 -5.91
N PRO A 89 -16.11 -9.81 -5.27
CA PRO A 89 -15.88 -10.80 -4.20
C PRO A 89 -14.99 -11.98 -4.60
N ASN A 90 -14.90 -12.31 -5.90
CA ASN A 90 -14.00 -13.33 -6.45
C ASN A 90 -12.77 -12.73 -7.15
N GLY A 91 -12.57 -11.41 -7.03
CA GLY A 91 -11.49 -10.68 -7.65
C GLY A 91 -10.13 -11.18 -7.18
N LEU A 92 -9.18 -11.26 -8.11
CA LEU A 92 -7.82 -11.69 -7.84
C LEU A 92 -6.89 -10.50 -7.70
N TYR A 93 -5.91 -10.59 -6.81
CA TYR A 93 -4.82 -9.63 -6.72
C TYR A 93 -3.62 -10.17 -7.50
N TRP A 94 -3.39 -9.63 -8.71
CA TRP A 94 -2.38 -10.12 -9.65
C TRP A 94 -2.41 -11.64 -9.87
N GLY A 95 -3.61 -12.18 -10.07
CA GLY A 95 -3.83 -13.61 -10.30
C GLY A 95 -3.86 -14.47 -9.03
N ALA A 96 -3.62 -13.90 -7.85
CA ALA A 96 -3.73 -14.60 -6.57
C ALA A 96 -5.11 -14.39 -5.92
N ALA A 97 -5.71 -15.48 -5.44
CA ALA A 97 -6.88 -15.43 -4.57
C ALA A 97 -6.40 -15.23 -3.13
N LEU A 98 -6.54 -14.02 -2.62
CA LEU A 98 -6.09 -13.62 -1.29
C LEU A 98 -7.27 -13.56 -0.30
N GLN A 99 -7.02 -13.88 0.96
CA GLN A 99 -7.92 -13.56 2.06
C GLN A 99 -7.87 -12.07 2.38
N GLU A 100 -8.90 -11.58 3.09
CA GLU A 100 -9.07 -10.15 3.37
C GLU A 100 -7.85 -9.49 4.03
N SER A 101 -7.07 -10.23 4.83
CA SER A 101 -5.96 -9.68 5.62
C SER A 101 -4.57 -10.16 5.19
N ASP A 102 -4.45 -10.89 4.08
CA ASP A 102 -3.17 -11.51 3.65
C ASP A 102 -2.07 -10.48 3.31
N LEU A 103 -2.44 -9.25 2.98
CA LEU A 103 -1.50 -8.16 2.67
C LEU A 103 -1.28 -7.19 3.85
N LEU A 104 -1.85 -7.47 5.02
CA LEU A 104 -1.55 -6.72 6.22
C LEU A 104 -0.22 -7.17 6.80
N PRO A 105 0.54 -6.25 7.41
CA PRO A 105 1.80 -6.61 8.04
C PRO A 105 1.56 -7.46 9.30
N GLY A 106 2.62 -8.11 9.77
CA GLY A 106 2.65 -8.81 11.05
C GLY A 106 2.46 -7.88 12.24
N SER A 107 2.10 -8.46 13.39
CA SER A 107 1.80 -7.70 14.63
C SER A 107 2.98 -6.91 15.20
N ASP A 108 4.20 -7.24 14.80
CA ASP A 108 5.45 -6.61 15.22
C ASP A 108 5.98 -5.58 14.22
N ALA A 109 5.22 -5.27 13.17
CA ALA A 109 5.59 -4.28 12.19
C ALA A 109 5.75 -2.89 12.79
N ARG A 110 6.77 -2.17 12.33
CA ARG A 110 7.00 -0.78 12.71
C ARG A 110 6.08 0.10 11.91
N ILE A 111 5.14 0.72 12.61
CA ILE A 111 4.17 1.65 12.02
C ILE A 111 4.83 3.03 11.84
N ALA A 112 4.79 3.53 10.61
CA ALA A 112 5.26 4.85 10.24
C ALA A 112 4.22 5.94 10.56
N GLU A 113 4.64 7.20 10.51
CA GLU A 113 3.84 8.33 11.01
C GLU A 113 3.04 9.03 9.89
N THR A 114 3.49 8.96 8.63
CA THR A 114 2.86 9.72 7.54
C THR A 114 1.53 9.09 7.12
N HIS A 115 0.44 9.81 7.37
CA HIS A 115 -0.89 9.42 6.90
C HIS A 115 -1.07 9.69 5.41
N PHE A 116 -1.92 8.89 4.74
CA PHE A 116 -2.15 9.05 3.30
C PHE A 116 -2.69 10.44 2.95
N ASP A 117 -3.64 10.95 3.74
CA ASP A 117 -4.29 12.24 3.46
C ASP A 117 -3.31 13.42 3.65
N GLU A 118 -2.37 13.31 4.60
CA GLU A 118 -1.28 14.28 4.79
C GLU A 118 -0.32 14.28 3.59
N TRP A 119 0.14 13.10 3.19
CA TRP A 119 1.01 12.94 2.02
C TRP A 119 0.33 13.47 0.76
N ALA A 120 -0.95 13.15 0.55
CA ALA A 120 -1.73 13.54 -0.61
C ALA A 120 -1.95 15.07 -0.69
N ALA A 121 -2.10 15.75 0.45
CA ALA A 121 -2.23 17.20 0.48
C ALA A 121 -0.96 17.91 -0.05
N GLY A 122 0.21 17.29 0.09
CA GLY A 122 1.48 17.78 -0.44
C GLY A 122 1.76 17.45 -1.91
N GLN A 123 0.88 16.71 -2.60
CA GLN A 123 1.03 16.34 -4.02
C GLN A 123 0.30 17.28 -5.00
N ARG A 124 -0.39 18.31 -4.48
CA ARG A 124 -1.14 19.29 -5.28
C ARG A 124 -0.29 20.47 -5.73
#